data_AF-A0A2G4FNN0-F1
#
_entry.id   AF-A0A2G4FNN0-F1
#
_cell.length_a   1.000
_cell.length_b   1.000
_cell.length_c   1.000
_cell.angle_alpha   90.00
_cell.angle_beta   90.00
_cell.angle_gamma   90.00
#
_symmetry.space_group_name_H-M   'P 1'
#
loop_
_entity.id
_entity.type
_entity.pdbx_description
1 polymer ?
#
loop_
_entity_poly.entity_id
_entity_poly.type
_entity_poly.pdbx_seq_one_letter_code
_entity_poly.pdbx_strand_id
1 'polypeptide(L)'
;MPPVSSSSSIHLLPLPQHWEKLGFFLPRTLLDWAEIHAVAHSVSESETKRCLDFWSSRKIALVKQTAYQGLYPESATGAWIPTVLRSGYHLGPFSFLADLGADYWVVRQADEPETFLWREKYSGATDSEALFEARMEEVRRIEEDPGLKTFRVQDVKWDQYDLVIGIDVPVPEKTVRSHPKTLWAYISAEAGGPIQKNSLRYPLAGYQLFLNHGFRRYRCRPKNRVHVLEFPLQFQSRNAWNQL
;
A
#
# COMPACT_ATOMS: atom_id res chain seq x y z
N MET A 1 38.44 -9.50 -26.41
CA MET A 1 37.05 -9.89 -26.10
C MET A 1 36.28 -9.96 -27.41
N PRO A 2 35.61 -11.07 -27.72
CA PRO A 2 34.77 -11.15 -28.91
C PRO A 2 33.49 -10.32 -28.69
N PRO A 3 32.88 -9.76 -29.76
CA PRO A 3 31.64 -9.02 -29.63
C PRO A 3 30.52 -9.97 -29.18
N VAL A 4 29.81 -9.56 -28.14
CA VAL A 4 28.61 -10.23 -27.63
C VAL A 4 27.60 -10.32 -28.77
N SER A 5 27.19 -11.55 -29.10
CA SER A 5 26.18 -11.88 -30.10
C SER A 5 24.91 -11.05 -29.88
N SER A 6 24.41 -10.47 -30.97
CA SER A 6 23.12 -9.79 -31.07
C SER A 6 22.05 -10.49 -30.24
N SER A 7 21.54 -9.79 -29.23
CA SER A 7 20.40 -10.22 -28.44
C SER A 7 19.24 -10.48 -29.39
N SER A 8 18.75 -11.72 -29.41
CA SER A 8 17.44 -12.04 -29.97
C SER A 8 16.43 -11.14 -29.29
N SER A 9 15.96 -10.13 -30.01
CA SER A 9 14.98 -9.19 -29.49
C SER A 9 13.71 -9.98 -29.21
N ILE A 10 13.41 -10.22 -27.93
CA ILE A 10 12.16 -10.85 -27.53
C ILE A 10 11.06 -9.85 -27.90
N HIS A 11 10.40 -10.07 -29.03
CA HIS A 11 9.23 -9.31 -29.43
C HIS A 11 8.07 -9.71 -28.53
N LEU A 12 7.85 -8.94 -27.46
CA LEU A 12 6.66 -9.09 -26.62
C LEU A 12 5.43 -8.65 -27.41
N LEU A 13 4.38 -9.48 -27.38
CA LEU A 13 3.11 -9.16 -28.04
C LEU A 13 2.39 -8.03 -27.27
N PRO A 14 2.12 -6.86 -27.87
CA PRO A 14 1.31 -5.85 -27.21
C PRO A 14 -0.15 -6.33 -27.13
N LEU A 15 -0.67 -6.47 -25.92
CA LEU A 15 -2.08 -6.80 -25.67
C LEU A 15 -2.85 -5.57 -25.18
N PRO A 16 -3.96 -5.21 -25.83
CA PRO A 16 -4.75 -4.06 -25.43
C PRO A 16 -5.46 -4.32 -24.10
N GLN A 17 -5.65 -3.26 -23.32
CA GLN A 17 -6.15 -3.36 -21.95
C GLN A 17 -7.57 -3.92 -21.84
N HIS A 18 -8.39 -3.78 -22.89
CA HIS A 18 -9.75 -4.35 -22.93
C HIS A 18 -9.76 -5.88 -22.87
N TRP A 19 -8.64 -6.54 -23.17
CA TRP A 19 -8.49 -7.99 -23.05
C TRP A 19 -8.66 -8.48 -21.60
N GLU A 20 -8.44 -7.61 -20.62
CA GLU A 20 -8.73 -7.87 -19.19
C GLU A 20 -10.19 -8.23 -18.94
N LYS A 21 -11.13 -7.68 -19.73
CA LYS A 21 -12.56 -8.02 -19.67
C LYS A 21 -12.85 -9.46 -20.10
N LEU A 22 -12.00 -10.01 -20.97
CA LEU A 22 -12.07 -11.41 -21.41
C LEU A 22 -11.35 -12.35 -20.45
N GLY A 23 -10.49 -11.83 -19.57
CA GLY A 23 -9.68 -12.62 -18.64
C GLY A 23 -10.49 -13.61 -17.81
N PHE A 24 -11.74 -13.29 -17.49
CA PHE A 24 -12.66 -14.20 -16.78
C PHE A 24 -12.98 -15.48 -17.54
N PHE A 25 -13.07 -15.40 -18.86
CA PHE A 25 -13.43 -16.51 -19.74
C PHE A 25 -12.22 -17.27 -20.28
N LEU A 26 -11.01 -16.73 -20.08
CA LEU A 26 -9.79 -17.32 -20.60
C LEU A 26 -9.25 -18.41 -19.65
N PRO A 27 -8.86 -19.59 -20.18
CA PRO A 27 -8.14 -20.60 -19.42
C PRO A 27 -6.91 -20.04 -18.72
N ARG A 28 -6.60 -20.57 -17.53
CA ARG A 28 -5.44 -20.15 -16.73
C ARG A 28 -4.13 -20.24 -17.52
N THR A 29 -3.97 -21.27 -18.34
CA THR A 29 -2.80 -21.48 -19.20
C THR A 29 -2.59 -20.35 -20.21
N LEU A 30 -3.67 -19.78 -20.78
CA LEU A 30 -3.57 -18.64 -21.69
C LEU A 30 -3.21 -17.35 -20.94
N LEU A 31 -3.75 -17.17 -19.73
CA LEU A 31 -3.39 -16.03 -18.88
C LEU A 31 -1.92 -16.10 -18.46
N ASP A 32 -1.42 -17.27 -18.07
CA ASP A 32 -0.02 -17.47 -17.70
C ASP A 32 0.90 -17.26 -18.93
N TRP A 33 0.50 -17.75 -20.10
CA TRP A 33 1.22 -17.49 -21.35
C TRP A 33 1.28 -15.99 -21.66
N ALA A 34 0.16 -15.26 -21.54
CA ALA A 34 0.11 -13.83 -21.78
C ALA A 34 0.94 -13.02 -20.75
N GLU A 35 0.98 -13.44 -19.48
CA GLU A 35 1.84 -12.84 -18.45
C GLU A 35 3.34 -12.95 -18.81
N ILE A 36 3.75 -14.04 -19.47
CA ILE A 36 5.14 -14.28 -19.88
C ILE A 36 5.47 -13.56 -21.20
N HIS A 37 4.64 -13.76 -22.23
CA HIS A 37 4.97 -13.46 -23.62
C HIS A 37 4.37 -12.16 -24.16
N ALA A 38 3.46 -11.53 -23.43
CA ALA A 38 2.84 -10.29 -23.84
C ALA A 38 3.18 -9.12 -22.90
N VAL A 39 3.02 -7.92 -23.43
CA VAL A 39 3.16 -6.64 -22.73
C VAL A 39 1.84 -5.91 -22.81
N ALA A 40 1.44 -5.25 -21.72
CA ALA A 40 0.29 -4.36 -21.79
C ALA A 40 0.55 -3.24 -22.79
N HIS A 41 -0.48 -2.86 -23.55
CA HIS A 41 -0.45 -1.61 -24.29
C HIS A 41 -0.03 -0.46 -23.37
N SER A 42 0.80 0.44 -23.89
CA SER A 42 1.12 1.68 -23.19
C SER A 42 -0.18 2.42 -22.88
N VAL A 43 -0.31 2.86 -21.63
CA VAL A 43 -1.32 3.86 -21.28
C VAL A 43 -0.88 5.16 -21.93
N SER A 44 -1.81 5.86 -22.60
CA SER A 44 -1.44 7.13 -23.24
C SER A 44 -0.96 8.13 -22.20
N GLU A 45 -0.07 9.04 -22.60
CA GLU A 45 0.36 10.14 -21.73
C GLU A 45 -0.84 10.99 -21.27
N SER A 46 -1.85 11.15 -22.14
CA SER A 46 -3.08 11.87 -21.81
C SER A 46 -3.91 11.17 -20.72
N GLU A 47 -4.05 9.85 -20.76
CA GLU A 47 -4.78 9.09 -19.74
C GLU A 47 -4.00 9.09 -18.42
N THR A 48 -2.68 8.88 -18.49
CA THR A 48 -1.78 8.97 -17.33
C THR A 48 -1.89 10.34 -16.66
N LYS A 49 -1.78 11.42 -17.45
CA LYS A 49 -1.90 12.79 -16.96
C LYS A 49 -3.27 13.02 -16.32
N ARG A 50 -4.36 12.60 -16.95
CA ARG A 50 -5.72 12.73 -16.39
C ARG A 50 -5.84 12.03 -15.03
N CYS A 51 -5.27 10.83 -14.88
CA CYS A 51 -5.27 10.11 -13.61
C CYS A 51 -4.44 10.83 -12.53
N LEU A 52 -3.26 11.33 -12.90
CA LEU A 52 -2.42 12.11 -11.99
C LEU A 52 -3.08 13.43 -11.59
N ASP A 53 -3.65 14.18 -12.52
CA ASP A 53 -4.39 15.42 -12.27
C ASP A 53 -5.59 15.18 -11.34
N PHE A 54 -6.31 14.07 -11.53
CA PHE A 54 -7.38 13.67 -10.64
C PHE A 54 -6.84 13.44 -9.22
N TRP A 55 -5.83 12.60 -9.04
CA TRP A 55 -5.37 12.25 -7.70
C TRP A 55 -4.61 13.39 -7.01
N SER A 56 -3.89 14.23 -7.75
CA SER A 56 -3.22 15.42 -7.21
C SER A 56 -4.19 16.52 -6.79
N SER A 57 -5.43 16.53 -7.33
CA SER A 57 -6.48 17.45 -6.90
C SER A 57 -7.23 17.00 -5.65
N ARG A 58 -6.82 15.89 -5.01
CA ARG A 58 -7.50 15.26 -3.87
C ARG A 58 -6.62 15.25 -2.65
N LYS A 59 -7.23 15.31 -1.48
CA LYS A 59 -6.50 15.24 -0.22
C LYS A 59 -6.43 13.78 0.22
N ILE A 60 -5.22 13.24 0.24
CA ILE A 60 -5.00 11.82 0.53
C ILE A 60 -4.02 11.65 1.70
N ALA A 61 -4.18 10.57 2.46
CA ALA A 61 -3.30 10.25 3.58
C ALA A 61 -2.80 8.81 3.51
N LEU A 62 -1.54 8.61 3.91
CA LEU A 62 -0.99 7.32 4.29
C LEU A 62 -0.85 7.29 5.82
N VAL A 63 -1.37 6.24 6.45
CA VAL A 63 -1.42 6.12 7.91
C VAL A 63 -0.74 4.83 8.31
N LYS A 64 0.16 4.90 9.29
CA LYS A 64 0.61 3.72 10.03
C LYS A 64 0.38 3.91 11.51
N GLN A 65 0.30 2.80 12.24
CA GLN A 65 0.39 2.81 13.69
C GLN A 65 1.84 2.62 14.17
N THR A 66 2.13 3.05 15.39
CA THR A 66 3.44 2.91 16.07
C THR A 66 3.93 1.47 16.15
N ALA A 67 3.02 0.49 16.22
CA ALA A 67 3.38 -0.94 16.18
C ALA A 67 4.05 -1.38 14.87
N TYR A 68 3.86 -0.62 13.79
CA TYR A 68 4.55 -0.84 12.52
C TYR A 68 5.77 0.09 12.38
N GLN A 69 6.93 -0.52 12.18
CA GLN A 69 8.22 0.18 12.10
C GLN A 69 8.87 0.14 10.72
N GLY A 70 8.28 -0.57 9.75
CA GLY A 70 8.89 -0.71 8.41
C GLY A 70 8.88 0.58 7.57
N LEU A 71 8.36 1.69 8.08
CA LEU A 71 8.29 2.98 7.38
C LEU A 71 8.79 4.12 8.27
N TYR A 72 8.67 5.36 7.79
CA TYR A 72 9.18 6.56 8.46
C TYR A 72 8.69 6.68 9.91
N PRO A 73 9.57 7.05 10.85
CA PRO A 73 9.24 7.03 12.28
C PRO A 73 8.22 8.10 12.69
N GLU A 74 8.17 9.22 11.96
CA GLU A 74 7.39 10.41 12.34
C GLU A 74 6.40 10.83 11.26
N SER A 75 5.30 11.46 11.70
CA SER A 75 4.32 12.08 10.80
C SER A 75 4.96 13.24 10.04
N ALA A 76 4.67 13.37 8.75
CA ALA A 76 5.23 14.42 7.90
C ALA A 76 4.21 14.89 6.86
N THR A 77 4.39 16.12 6.38
CA THR A 77 3.59 16.71 5.31
C THR A 77 4.51 17.51 4.40
N GLY A 78 4.50 17.20 3.11
CA GLY A 78 5.38 17.85 2.13
C GLY A 78 6.86 17.56 2.31
N ALA A 79 7.67 18.01 1.35
CA ALA A 79 9.12 17.81 1.27
C ALA A 79 9.56 16.37 1.63
N TRP A 80 9.11 15.40 0.83
CA TRP A 80 9.28 13.97 1.12
C TRP A 80 10.71 13.45 0.92
N ILE A 81 11.52 14.09 0.07
CA ILE A 81 12.88 13.61 -0.26
C ILE A 81 13.76 13.48 1.00
N PRO A 82 13.92 14.50 1.87
CA PRO A 82 14.73 14.37 3.08
C PRO A 82 14.21 13.29 4.04
N THR A 83 12.89 13.14 4.16
CA THR A 83 12.26 12.11 5.02
C THR A 83 12.57 10.71 4.51
N VAL A 84 12.49 10.50 3.19
CA VAL A 84 12.77 9.22 2.55
C VAL A 84 14.25 8.85 2.65
N LEU A 85 15.15 9.80 2.38
CA LEU A 85 16.60 9.56 2.46
C LEU A 85 17.10 9.29 3.89
N ARG A 86 16.35 9.71 4.91
CA ARG A 86 16.63 9.40 6.33
C ARG A 86 15.96 8.12 6.82
N SER A 87 15.14 7.46 5.99
CA SER A 87 14.47 6.23 6.37
C SER A 87 15.49 5.10 6.58
N GLY A 88 15.49 4.50 7.77
CA GLY A 88 16.35 3.36 8.10
C GLY A 88 15.81 2.00 7.64
N TYR A 89 14.60 1.94 7.07
CA TYR A 89 13.88 0.69 6.82
C TYR A 89 13.51 0.51 5.35
N HIS A 90 12.40 1.12 4.91
CA HIS A 90 11.93 1.07 3.54
C HIS A 90 11.68 2.48 3.00
N LEU A 91 11.93 2.66 1.70
CA LEU A 91 11.56 3.87 0.97
C LEU A 91 10.04 4.01 0.78
N GLY A 92 9.27 2.99 1.15
CA GLY A 92 7.80 3.00 1.09
C GLY A 92 7.23 3.34 -0.29
N PRO A 93 5.95 3.76 -0.34
CA PRO A 93 5.32 4.26 -1.55
C PRO A 93 5.74 5.72 -1.78
N PHE A 94 7.04 5.98 -1.96
CA PHE A 94 7.58 7.34 -2.07
C PHE A 94 6.86 8.18 -3.13
N SER A 95 6.59 7.62 -4.31
CA SER A 95 5.88 8.36 -5.36
C SER A 95 4.42 8.64 -5.01
N PHE A 96 3.76 7.81 -4.20
CA PHE A 96 2.44 8.13 -3.67
C PHE A 96 2.50 9.37 -2.75
N LEU A 97 3.57 9.48 -1.95
CA LEU A 97 3.75 10.63 -1.05
C LEU A 97 4.19 11.88 -1.81
N ALA A 98 5.18 11.75 -2.68
CA ALA A 98 5.82 12.85 -3.38
C ALA A 98 5.01 13.37 -4.57
N ASP A 99 4.54 12.48 -5.46
CA ASP A 99 3.86 12.92 -6.70
C ASP A 99 2.39 13.28 -6.44
N LEU A 100 1.73 12.62 -5.50
CA LEU A 100 0.33 12.92 -5.16
C LEU A 100 0.18 13.86 -3.97
N GLY A 101 1.29 14.28 -3.34
CA GLY A 101 1.26 15.20 -2.21
C GLY A 101 0.52 14.65 -0.98
N ALA A 102 0.55 13.33 -0.78
CA ALA A 102 -0.14 12.70 0.34
C ALA A 102 0.42 13.18 1.69
N ASP A 103 -0.44 13.31 2.69
CA ASP A 103 -0.04 13.46 4.09
C ASP A 103 0.38 12.10 4.67
N TYR A 104 1.32 12.10 5.62
CA TYR A 104 1.68 10.89 6.36
C TYR A 104 1.40 11.06 7.85
N TRP A 105 0.70 10.08 8.40
CA TRP A 105 0.37 10.02 9.82
C TRP A 105 0.98 8.78 10.47
N VAL A 106 1.65 9.02 11.58
CA VAL A 106 1.99 7.99 12.56
C VAL A 106 1.03 8.14 13.72
N VAL A 107 0.01 7.28 13.73
CA VAL A 107 -0.94 7.22 14.83
C VAL A 107 -0.45 6.28 15.92
N ARG A 108 -0.84 6.53 17.16
CA ARG A 108 -0.63 5.64 18.29
C ARG A 108 -1.40 4.34 18.10
N GLN A 109 -0.94 3.26 18.71
CA GLN A 109 -1.64 1.99 18.74
C GLN A 109 -3.00 2.21 19.42
N ALA A 110 -4.08 1.97 18.68
CA ALA A 110 -5.43 2.06 19.23
C ALA A 110 -5.73 0.80 20.06
N ASP A 111 -6.72 0.89 20.96
CA ASP A 111 -7.09 -0.20 21.86
C ASP A 111 -8.04 -1.22 21.20
N GLU A 112 -8.63 -0.87 20.06
CA GLU A 112 -9.63 -1.71 19.41
C GLU A 112 -9.00 -2.98 18.79
N PRO A 113 -9.60 -4.18 18.98
CA PRO A 113 -8.99 -5.45 18.59
C PRO A 113 -8.58 -5.56 17.12
N GLU A 114 -9.33 -4.93 16.20
CA GLU A 114 -9.00 -4.93 14.77
C GLU A 114 -7.67 -4.24 14.46
N THR A 115 -7.20 -3.35 15.33
CA THR A 115 -5.93 -2.66 15.16
C THR A 115 -4.74 -3.50 15.64
N PHE A 116 -4.99 -4.62 16.32
CA PHE A 116 -4.00 -5.60 16.78
C PHE A 116 -3.85 -6.81 15.85
N LEU A 117 -4.49 -6.83 14.68
CA LEU A 117 -4.40 -7.98 13.75
C LEU A 117 -2.96 -8.29 13.33
N TRP A 118 -2.05 -7.32 13.40
CA TRP A 118 -0.62 -7.53 13.17
C TRP A 118 0.02 -8.48 14.18
N ARG A 119 -0.59 -8.75 15.34
CA ARG A 119 -0.14 -9.77 16.31
C ARG A 119 -0.08 -11.15 15.69
N GLU A 120 -0.91 -11.43 14.67
CA GLU A 120 -0.96 -12.71 13.98
C GLU A 120 0.39 -13.08 13.33
N LYS A 121 1.29 -12.11 13.08
CA LYS A 121 2.65 -12.38 12.58
C LYS A 121 3.50 -13.23 13.54
N TYR A 122 3.15 -13.25 14.83
CA TYR A 122 3.83 -14.05 15.84
C TYR A 122 3.21 -15.44 16.05
N SER A 123 2.09 -15.75 15.40
CA SER A 123 1.29 -16.97 15.67
C SER A 123 2.02 -18.31 15.43
N GLY A 124 3.16 -18.29 14.73
CA GLY A 124 4.01 -19.47 14.50
C GLY A 124 5.30 -19.51 15.33
N ALA A 125 5.54 -18.53 16.21
CA ALA A 125 6.75 -18.46 17.02
C ALA A 125 6.62 -19.29 18.32
N THR A 126 7.73 -19.89 18.77
CA THR A 126 7.79 -20.69 20.01
C THR A 126 7.38 -19.90 21.25
N ASP A 127 7.63 -18.58 21.27
CA ASP A 127 7.24 -17.68 22.35
C ASP A 127 6.55 -16.42 21.78
N SER A 128 5.37 -16.63 21.21
CA SER A 128 4.59 -15.58 20.56
C SER A 128 4.18 -14.46 21.52
N GLU A 129 3.97 -14.78 22.80
CA GLU A 129 3.53 -13.81 23.80
C GLU A 129 4.67 -12.89 24.22
N ALA A 130 5.86 -13.42 24.49
CA ALA A 130 7.01 -12.57 24.81
C ALA A 130 7.37 -11.64 23.65
N LEU A 131 7.26 -12.11 22.40
CA LEU A 131 7.49 -11.28 21.21
C LEU A 131 6.47 -10.15 21.09
N PHE A 132 5.20 -10.44 21.38
CA PHE A 132 4.14 -9.44 21.39
C PHE A 132 4.35 -8.41 22.49
N GLU A 133 4.63 -8.85 23.72
CA GLU A 133 4.90 -7.95 24.85
C GLU A 133 6.14 -7.08 24.63
N ALA A 134 7.21 -7.66 24.10
CA ALA A 134 8.41 -6.89 23.73
C ALA A 134 8.10 -5.82 22.66
N ARG A 135 7.24 -6.14 21.69
CA ARG A 135 6.77 -5.17 20.69
C ARG A 135 5.90 -4.09 21.32
N MET A 136 4.99 -4.44 22.22
CA MET A 136 4.15 -3.45 22.91
C MET A 136 4.96 -2.53 23.81
N GLU A 137 6.02 -3.04 24.44
CA GLU A 137 6.95 -2.22 25.21
C GLU A 137 7.70 -1.21 24.33
N GLU A 138 8.12 -1.63 23.14
CA GLU A 138 8.72 -0.73 22.16
C GLU A 138 7.74 0.34 21.66
N VAL A 139 6.47 -0.05 21.44
CA VAL A 139 5.39 0.89 21.08
C VAL A 139 5.21 1.95 22.16
N ARG A 140 5.14 1.57 23.44
CA ARG A 140 5.02 2.53 24.55
C ARG A 140 6.17 3.52 24.56
N ARG A 141 7.41 3.05 24.42
CA ARG A 141 8.59 3.94 24.35
C ARG A 141 8.50 4.95 23.21
N ILE A 142 8.05 4.53 22.02
CA ILE A 142 7.86 5.42 20.87
C ILE A 142 6.79 6.48 21.15
N GLU A 143 5.70 6.10 21.81
CA GLU A 143 4.58 7.01 22.09
C GLU A 143 4.82 7.98 23.24
N GLU A 144 5.73 7.63 24.15
CA GLU A 144 6.19 8.46 25.26
C GLU A 144 7.37 9.37 24.88
N ASP A 145 8.03 9.13 23.75
CA ASP A 145 9.13 9.97 23.27
C ASP A 145 8.62 11.37 22.85
N PRO A 146 9.03 12.44 23.56
CA PRO A 146 8.57 13.80 23.25
C PRO A 146 9.17 14.34 21.94
N GLY A 147 10.23 13.72 21.42
CA GLY A 147 10.84 14.06 20.14
C GLY A 147 10.06 13.51 18.94
N LEU A 148 9.22 12.49 19.13
CA LEU A 148 8.48 11.84 18.05
C LEU A 148 7.05 12.38 17.94
N LYS A 149 6.69 12.81 16.73
CA LYS A 149 5.35 13.34 16.45
C LYS A 149 4.35 12.21 16.15
N THR A 150 3.80 11.61 17.21
CA THR A 150 2.72 10.60 17.15
C THR A 150 1.37 11.21 17.55
N PHE A 151 0.28 10.71 16.96
CA PHE A 151 -1.07 11.25 17.17
C PHE A 151 -2.05 10.18 17.61
N ARG A 152 -3.02 10.52 18.45
CA ARG A 152 -4.15 9.60 18.63
C ARG A 152 -5.05 9.69 17.41
N VAL A 153 -5.73 8.60 17.06
CA VAL A 153 -6.61 8.55 15.89
C VAL A 153 -7.65 9.67 15.92
N GLN A 154 -8.23 9.95 17.09
CA GLN A 154 -9.26 10.97 17.28
C GLN A 154 -8.76 12.42 17.09
N ASP A 155 -7.44 12.64 17.14
CA ASP A 155 -6.87 13.99 17.02
C ASP A 155 -6.69 14.40 15.55
N VAL A 156 -6.79 13.42 14.63
CA VAL A 156 -6.68 13.66 13.18
C VAL A 156 -8.05 13.97 12.61
N LYS A 157 -8.16 15.07 11.88
CA LYS A 157 -9.41 15.48 11.19
C LYS A 157 -9.59 14.65 9.92
N TRP A 158 -10.19 13.46 10.02
CA TRP A 158 -10.31 12.53 8.89
C TRP A 158 -11.23 13.02 7.78
N ASP A 159 -12.28 13.80 8.10
CA ASP A 159 -13.25 14.34 7.13
C ASP A 159 -12.64 15.26 6.05
N GLN A 160 -11.40 15.70 6.22
CA GLN A 160 -10.70 16.49 5.20
C GLN A 160 -10.11 15.65 4.07
N TYR A 161 -10.03 14.33 4.24
CA TYR A 161 -9.39 13.42 3.30
C TYR A 161 -10.42 12.75 2.39
N ASP A 162 -10.14 12.76 1.09
CA ASP A 162 -10.88 12.00 0.08
C ASP A 162 -10.51 10.50 0.14
N LEU A 163 -9.24 10.18 0.47
CA LEU A 163 -8.72 8.82 0.56
C LEU A 163 -7.75 8.69 1.74
N VAL A 164 -7.93 7.65 2.55
CA VAL A 164 -6.98 7.25 3.59
C VAL A 164 -6.53 5.82 3.34
N ILE A 165 -5.22 5.61 3.26
CA ILE A 165 -4.60 4.29 3.14
C ILE A 165 -3.93 3.93 4.47
N GLY A 166 -4.41 2.88 5.14
CA GLY A 166 -3.81 2.35 6.36
C GLY A 166 -2.80 1.23 6.10
N ILE A 167 -1.70 1.18 6.85
CA ILE A 167 -0.83 -0.01 6.95
C ILE A 167 -1.30 -0.87 8.14
N ASP A 168 -1.73 -2.10 7.86
CA ASP A 168 -2.23 -3.07 8.86
C ASP A 168 -3.38 -2.53 9.74
N VAL A 169 -4.34 -1.83 9.13
CA VAL A 169 -5.59 -1.37 9.80
C VAL A 169 -5.32 -0.51 11.06
N PRO A 170 -4.66 0.65 10.91
CA PRO A 170 -4.27 1.50 12.05
C PRO A 170 -5.41 2.39 12.58
N VAL A 171 -6.53 2.48 11.85
CA VAL A 171 -7.69 3.28 12.24
C VAL A 171 -8.85 2.33 12.54
N PRO A 172 -9.43 2.35 13.76
CA PRO A 172 -10.48 1.44 14.18
C PRO A 172 -11.78 1.67 13.41
N GLU A 173 -12.61 0.63 13.35
CA GLU A 173 -13.84 0.60 12.57
C GLU A 173 -14.81 1.72 12.98
N LYS A 174 -14.89 2.02 14.28
CA LYS A 174 -15.71 3.11 14.80
C LYS A 174 -15.36 4.46 14.16
N THR A 175 -14.07 4.75 14.03
CA THR A 175 -13.61 5.98 13.37
C THR A 175 -13.89 5.92 11.87
N VAL A 176 -13.56 4.81 11.20
CA VAL A 176 -13.82 4.62 9.76
C VAL A 176 -15.29 4.90 9.42
N ARG A 177 -16.22 4.28 10.15
CA ARG A 177 -17.66 4.44 9.95
C ARG A 177 -18.18 5.83 10.27
N SER A 178 -17.51 6.58 11.14
CA SER A 178 -17.89 7.96 11.50
C SER A 178 -17.53 8.97 10.41
N HIS A 179 -16.72 8.60 9.43
CA HIS A 179 -16.25 9.47 8.34
C HIS A 179 -16.62 8.88 6.97
N PRO A 180 -17.91 8.81 6.62
CA PRO A 180 -18.41 8.10 5.44
C PRO A 180 -18.06 8.78 4.10
N LYS A 181 -17.59 10.03 4.14
CA LYS A 181 -17.15 10.77 2.94
C LYS A 181 -15.73 10.41 2.51
N THR A 182 -14.94 9.85 3.42
CA THR A 182 -13.58 9.41 3.16
C THR A 182 -13.61 7.99 2.60
N LEU A 183 -12.90 7.76 1.50
CA LEU A 183 -12.63 6.41 1.01
C LEU A 183 -11.51 5.79 1.86
N TRP A 184 -11.82 4.69 2.53
CA TRP A 184 -10.87 3.98 3.37
C TRP A 184 -10.33 2.75 2.65
N ALA A 185 -9.02 2.74 2.46
CA ALA A 185 -8.28 1.61 1.92
C ALA A 185 -7.20 1.17 2.90
N TYR A 186 -6.75 -0.08 2.79
CA TYR A 186 -5.62 -0.55 3.58
C TYR A 186 -4.78 -1.55 2.81
N ILE A 187 -3.52 -1.62 3.20
CA ILE A 187 -2.56 -2.61 2.74
C ILE A 187 -2.04 -3.35 3.97
N SER A 188 -1.83 -4.66 3.85
CA SER A 188 -1.12 -5.37 4.91
C SER A 188 0.37 -5.03 4.81
N ALA A 189 1.15 -4.93 5.88
CA ALA A 189 2.59 -4.78 5.72
C ALA A 189 3.24 -6.08 5.23
N GLU A 190 2.76 -7.22 5.69
CA GLU A 190 3.34 -8.54 5.41
C GLU A 190 2.69 -9.19 4.20
N ALA A 191 3.49 -9.38 3.14
CA ALA A 191 3.06 -10.12 1.98
C ALA A 191 2.86 -11.63 2.31
N GLY A 192 1.66 -12.15 2.08
CA GLY A 192 1.28 -13.55 2.35
C GLY A 192 0.83 -13.82 3.78
N GLY A 193 0.82 -12.80 4.64
CA GLY A 193 0.39 -12.91 6.04
C GLY A 193 -1.11 -13.19 6.21
N PRO A 194 -1.55 -13.55 7.43
CA PRO A 194 -2.95 -13.76 7.77
C PRO A 194 -3.88 -12.60 7.39
N ILE A 195 -3.51 -11.36 7.71
CA ILE A 195 -4.25 -10.15 7.30
C ILE A 195 -4.48 -10.15 5.80
N GLN A 196 -3.44 -10.32 4.98
CA GLN A 196 -3.58 -10.36 3.53
C GLN A 196 -4.52 -11.48 3.07
N LYS A 197 -4.36 -12.70 3.59
CA LYS A 197 -5.20 -13.85 3.20
C LYS A 197 -6.68 -13.62 3.51
N ASN A 198 -6.98 -13.05 4.68
CA ASN A 198 -8.34 -12.72 5.09
C ASN A 198 -8.92 -11.59 4.23
N SER A 199 -8.09 -10.59 3.95
CA SER A 199 -8.45 -9.40 3.17
C SER A 199 -8.81 -9.70 1.71
N LEU A 200 -8.28 -10.80 1.15
CA LEU A 200 -8.71 -11.28 -0.18
C LEU A 200 -10.16 -11.76 -0.20
N ARG A 201 -10.74 -12.09 0.95
CA ARG A 201 -12.12 -12.60 1.08
C ARG A 201 -13.11 -11.49 1.42
N TYR A 202 -12.78 -10.68 2.43
CA TYR A 202 -13.62 -9.59 2.93
C TYR A 202 -12.73 -8.42 3.36
N PRO A 203 -13.17 -7.16 3.21
CA PRO A 203 -12.45 -6.04 3.80
C PRO A 203 -12.56 -6.07 5.33
N LEU A 204 -11.58 -5.46 6.02
CA LEU A 204 -11.48 -5.45 7.47
C LEU A 204 -11.90 -4.10 8.06
N ALA A 205 -12.37 -4.09 9.30
CA ALA A 205 -12.61 -2.89 10.11
C ALA A 205 -13.42 -1.76 9.42
N GLY A 206 -14.42 -2.14 8.63
CA GLY A 206 -15.25 -1.18 7.90
C GLY A 206 -14.58 -0.50 6.70
N TYR A 207 -13.30 -0.78 6.41
CA TYR A 207 -12.62 -0.27 5.22
C TYR A 207 -13.33 -0.73 3.94
N GLN A 208 -13.24 0.05 2.86
CA GLN A 208 -13.90 -0.28 1.61
C GLN A 208 -13.00 -1.03 0.64
N LEU A 209 -11.68 -0.77 0.67
CA LEU A 209 -10.74 -1.34 -0.28
C LEU A 209 -9.55 -2.01 0.40
N PHE A 210 -9.16 -3.17 -0.11
CA PHE A 210 -7.91 -3.85 0.22
C PHE A 210 -6.93 -3.76 -0.94
N LEU A 211 -5.72 -3.31 -0.64
CA LEU A 211 -4.60 -3.15 -1.57
C LEU A 211 -3.64 -4.33 -1.41
N ASN A 212 -3.61 -5.26 -2.37
CA ASN A 212 -3.10 -6.63 -2.15
C ASN A 212 -1.61 -6.89 -2.47
N HIS A 213 -0.77 -5.86 -2.52
CA HIS A 213 0.64 -5.91 -2.99
C HIS A 213 0.85 -6.41 -4.42
N GLY A 214 -0.21 -6.75 -5.13
CA GLY A 214 -0.12 -7.29 -6.48
C GLY A 214 0.57 -6.31 -7.42
N PHE A 215 1.56 -6.82 -8.15
CA PHE A 215 2.13 -6.16 -9.31
C PHE A 215 2.00 -7.11 -10.49
N ARG A 216 1.06 -6.82 -11.40
CA ARG A 216 0.86 -7.60 -12.61
C ARG A 216 0.90 -6.71 -13.83
N ARG A 217 1.27 -7.32 -14.95
CA ARG A 217 1.23 -6.66 -16.26
C ARG A 217 -0.21 -6.32 -16.69
N TYR A 218 -1.21 -7.04 -16.18
CA TYR A 218 -2.63 -6.84 -16.50
C TYR A 218 -3.44 -6.65 -15.21
N ARG A 219 -4.38 -5.68 -15.22
CA ARG A 219 -5.10 -5.19 -14.03
C ARG A 219 -6.07 -6.19 -13.41
N CYS A 220 -6.46 -7.24 -14.14
CA CYS A 220 -7.51 -8.16 -13.68
C CYS A 220 -6.97 -9.55 -13.39
N ARG A 221 -6.96 -9.92 -12.11
CA ARG A 221 -7.22 -11.32 -11.75
C ARG A 221 -8.73 -11.53 -11.78
N PRO A 222 -9.27 -12.40 -12.64
CA PRO A 222 -10.72 -12.55 -12.77
C PRO A 222 -11.43 -13.07 -11.51
N LYS A 223 -10.67 -13.49 -10.50
CA LYS A 223 -11.17 -13.99 -9.22
C LYS A 223 -10.96 -13.02 -8.06
N ASN A 224 -10.38 -11.83 -8.29
CA ASN A 224 -10.32 -10.83 -7.23
C ASN A 224 -11.75 -10.37 -6.90
N ARG A 225 -12.03 -10.19 -5.62
CA ARG A 225 -13.27 -9.58 -5.16
C ARG A 225 -13.27 -8.09 -5.51
N VAL A 226 -14.44 -7.48 -5.58
CA VAL A 226 -14.61 -6.07 -5.98
C VAL A 226 -13.87 -5.08 -5.08
N HIS A 227 -13.63 -5.44 -3.82
CA HIS A 227 -12.90 -4.61 -2.87
C HIS A 227 -11.37 -4.79 -2.96
N VAL A 228 -10.87 -5.74 -3.76
CA VAL A 228 -9.45 -6.08 -3.83
C VAL A 228 -8.82 -5.42 -5.05
N LEU A 229 -7.94 -4.46 -4.81
CA LEU A 229 -7.18 -3.75 -5.83
C LEU A 229 -5.70 -4.14 -5.77
N GLU A 230 -5.09 -4.29 -6.94
CA GLU A 230 -3.65 -4.49 -7.06
C GLU A 230 -2.94 -3.14 -6.90
N PHE A 231 -2.01 -3.09 -5.96
CA PHE A 231 -1.27 -1.87 -5.62
C PHE A 231 0.16 -2.23 -5.23
N PRO A 232 1.17 -1.88 -6.06
CA PRO A 232 2.56 -2.09 -5.70
C PRO A 232 2.99 -1.06 -4.66
N LEU A 233 3.23 -1.50 -3.41
CA LEU A 233 3.64 -0.60 -2.33
C LEU A 233 4.97 0.14 -2.64
N GLN A 234 5.85 -0.46 -3.43
CA GLN A 234 7.12 0.14 -3.85
C GLN A 234 6.99 0.92 -5.17
N PHE A 235 5.82 1.47 -5.47
CA PHE A 235 5.65 2.28 -6.68
C PHE A 235 6.61 3.48 -6.68
N GLN A 236 7.48 3.51 -7.68
CA GLN A 236 8.42 4.60 -7.96
C GLN A 236 8.15 5.15 -9.36
N SER A 237 7.80 6.43 -9.46
CA SER A 237 7.74 7.16 -10.71
C SER A 237 9.15 7.57 -11.11
N ARG A 238 9.37 7.77 -12.42
CA ARG A 238 10.63 8.29 -12.92
C ARG A 238 10.93 9.69 -12.35
N ASN A 239 9.91 10.51 -12.17
CA ASN A 239 10.05 11.85 -11.62
C ASN A 239 10.58 11.80 -10.18
N ALA A 240 9.92 11.01 -9.33
CA ALA A 240 10.32 10.81 -7.96
C ALA A 240 11.74 10.20 -7.88
N TRP A 241 12.03 9.19 -8.70
CA TRP A 241 13.37 8.59 -8.76
C TRP A 241 14.47 9.59 -9.10
N ASN A 242 14.23 10.52 -10.03
CA ASN A 242 15.21 11.54 -10.40
C ASN A 242 15.44 12.59 -9.31
N GLN A 243 14.57 12.66 -8.31
CA GLN A 243 14.66 13.60 -7.18
C GLN A 243 15.38 12.99 -5.96
N LEU A 244 15.57 11.67 -5.93
CA LEU A 244 16.37 10.94 -4.92
C LEU A 244 17.85 10.96 -5.29
#